data_AF-A0A943QX86-F1
#
_entry.id   AF-A0A943QX86-F1
#
_cell.length_a   1.000
_cell.length_b   1.000
_cell.length_c   1.000
_cell.angle_alpha   90.00
_cell.angle_beta   90.00
_cell.angle_gamma   90.00
#
_symmetry.space_group_name_H-M   'P 1'
#
loop_
_entity.id
_entity.type
_entity.pdbx_description
1 polymer ?
#
loop_
_entity_poly.entity_id
_entity_poly.type
_entity_poly.pdbx_seq_one_letter_code
_entity_poly.pdbx_strand_id
1 'polypeptide(L)'
;MKNTKRYGFLPALWAACLTVFLVVMGTGLPPAAEAAPDSPDRQVLKCYEEGRVLYCEPDRLEELIAQAGTTPTRIEIGNGTETLLTKTIVIPAGADIELVDTDIVAWSSGTRIIRDDGDFTGSLLKVEKGAKLTLSDGTGNGEGITIDSRAQYENVVKGSSFSPTILVEGELVMNAGTITGARKMSSGGEGAVTIKGRDAKFTLNDGKITDNQRKGGQFGAANVALTDGATMVMNGGEISKGQSDYSPYAYGEAGGIGVFSGAHLTINGGTLTENTGWAGNINVSHWLNESNVKPGDDTSDTRSTLVFNDGEISWGKAAFAGGGIDIFGNADVTMNGGIITNNQAANGGGVNAMDMYINGHPRTYQEIDSDGSRWTKEHFGEAKPAEWTKISPARFVMNGGSVVRNSATRTGGGINVISNAVNLNAGLIEGNSADDQGGGIYVATKSYTAHFKDTLVTENSATDGGFVAVGGGVWLCPTGSMLIHVTNGVAVFDNETPTTATDHHWGDDIA
;
A
#
# COMPACT_ATOMS: atom_id res chain seq x y z
N MET A 1 -69.95 -19.17 35.17
CA MET A 1 -70.45 -18.88 36.53
C MET A 1 -69.31 -18.28 37.36
N LYS A 2 -69.51 -17.07 37.93
CA LYS A 2 -68.73 -16.36 38.98
C LYS A 2 -67.24 -16.05 38.65
N ASN A 3 -66.70 -14.83 38.47
CA ASN A 3 -66.90 -13.49 39.07
C ASN A 3 -66.93 -13.54 40.62
N THR A 4 -66.06 -12.87 41.41
CA THR A 4 -65.63 -11.45 41.37
C THR A 4 -64.59 -11.11 42.47
N LYS A 5 -63.67 -10.15 42.17
CA LYS A 5 -63.20 -8.93 42.93
C LYS A 5 -62.39 -9.09 44.26
N ARG A 6 -61.43 -8.21 44.61
CA ARG A 6 -61.37 -6.72 44.65
C ARG A 6 -59.91 -6.16 44.56
N TYR A 7 -59.62 -5.08 43.81
CA TYR A 7 -59.40 -3.65 44.20
C TYR A 7 -58.44 -3.42 45.39
N GLY A 8 -57.47 -2.48 45.41
CA GLY A 8 -57.10 -1.35 44.56
C GLY A 8 -56.00 -0.51 45.25
N PHE A 9 -55.72 0.69 44.71
CA PHE A 9 -54.89 1.81 45.22
C PHE A 9 -53.46 1.99 44.67
N LEU A 10 -53.34 2.94 43.72
CA LEU A 10 -52.25 3.92 43.67
C LEU A 10 -52.55 5.07 44.64
N PRO A 11 -51.50 5.76 45.13
CA PRO A 11 -51.42 7.19 44.82
C PRO A 11 -50.03 7.67 44.39
N ALA A 12 -50.05 8.72 43.59
CA ALA A 12 -48.92 9.53 43.14
C ALA A 12 -48.38 10.45 44.25
N LEU A 13 -47.09 10.84 44.19
CA LEU A 13 -46.63 12.22 43.92
C LEU A 13 -45.11 12.39 44.18
N TRP A 14 -44.42 12.87 43.14
CA TRP A 14 -43.42 13.94 43.11
C TRP A 14 -42.03 13.83 43.80
N ALA A 15 -41.02 13.83 42.93
CA ALA A 15 -39.91 14.80 42.83
C ALA A 15 -38.53 14.48 43.44
N ALA A 16 -37.53 14.75 42.59
CA ALA A 16 -36.13 15.12 42.85
C ALA A 16 -35.14 14.04 43.31
N CYS A 17 -34.29 13.57 42.39
CA CYS A 17 -32.93 14.10 42.22
C CYS A 17 -32.17 13.27 41.18
N LEU A 18 -31.81 13.94 40.08
CA LEU A 18 -30.97 13.47 39.00
C LEU A 18 -29.50 13.55 39.47
N THR A 19 -28.80 12.42 39.53
CA THR A 19 -27.32 12.39 39.56
C THR A 19 -26.81 11.29 38.63
N VAL A 20 -26.60 11.74 37.40
CA VAL A 20 -25.55 11.40 36.42
C VAL A 20 -24.55 10.31 36.87
N PHE A 21 -24.52 9.21 36.12
CA PHE A 21 -23.28 8.54 35.68
C PHE A 21 -23.56 7.88 34.33
N LEU A 22 -23.39 8.67 33.26
CA LEU A 22 -23.30 8.17 31.88
C LEU A 22 -21.81 7.95 31.62
N VAL A 23 -21.38 6.70 31.68
CA VAL A 23 -20.09 6.29 31.12
C VAL A 23 -20.26 6.33 29.61
N VAL A 24 -19.66 7.35 29.00
CA VAL A 24 -19.56 7.53 27.55
C VAL A 24 -18.70 6.39 27.01
N MET A 25 -19.32 5.37 26.43
CA MET A 25 -18.65 4.54 25.43
C MET A 25 -18.56 5.38 24.16
N GLY A 26 -17.36 5.86 23.85
CA GLY A 26 -17.07 6.53 22.60
C GLY A 26 -17.15 5.53 21.46
N THR A 27 -18.32 5.40 20.85
CA THR A 27 -18.44 4.91 19.47
C THR A 27 -17.89 6.00 18.57
N GLY A 28 -16.58 5.97 18.31
CA GLY A 28 -15.98 6.75 17.24
C GLY A 28 -16.46 6.19 15.91
N LEU A 29 -17.59 6.71 15.42
CA LEU A 29 -17.84 6.71 13.99
C LEU A 29 -16.62 7.41 13.33
N PRO A 30 -16.06 6.86 12.24
CA PRO A 30 -15.07 7.61 11.48
C PRO A 30 -15.68 8.96 11.11
N PRO A 31 -14.93 10.07 11.21
CA PRO A 31 -15.44 11.35 10.75
C PRO A 31 -15.87 11.15 9.29
N ALA A 32 -17.14 11.46 9.02
CA ALA A 32 -17.64 11.56 7.65
C ALA A 32 -16.64 12.40 6.88
N ALA A 33 -16.23 11.90 5.70
CA ALA A 33 -15.33 12.60 4.80
C ALA A 33 -15.71 14.08 4.76
N GLU A 34 -14.85 14.91 5.31
CA GLU A 34 -15.03 16.35 5.29
C GLU A 34 -15.10 16.70 3.81
N ALA A 35 -16.27 17.21 3.38
CA ALA A 35 -16.47 17.64 2.00
C ALA A 35 -15.30 18.54 1.61
N ALA A 36 -14.72 18.29 0.44
CA ALA A 36 -13.55 19.01 -0.05
C ALA A 36 -13.72 20.51 0.22
N PRO A 37 -12.74 21.18 0.86
CA PRO A 37 -12.86 22.60 1.12
C PRO A 37 -13.08 23.32 -0.22
N ASP A 38 -14.06 24.23 -0.25
CA ASP A 38 -14.29 25.14 -1.36
C ASP A 38 -12.93 25.63 -1.88
N SER A 39 -12.65 25.36 -3.16
CA SER A 39 -11.44 25.82 -3.81
C SER A 39 -11.34 27.34 -3.59
N PRO A 40 -10.18 27.90 -3.22
CA PRO A 40 -9.98 29.34 -3.29
C PRO A 40 -10.37 29.84 -4.69
N ASP A 41 -10.83 31.09 -4.81
CA ASP A 41 -11.15 31.72 -6.10
C ASP A 41 -9.95 31.56 -7.05
N ARG A 42 -10.00 30.53 -7.92
CA ARG A 42 -8.95 30.23 -8.88
C ARG A 42 -9.15 31.10 -10.10
N GLN A 43 -8.07 31.70 -10.59
CA GLN A 43 -8.06 32.24 -11.95
C GLN A 43 -8.33 31.11 -12.93
N VAL A 44 -9.20 31.32 -13.93
CA VAL A 44 -9.45 30.31 -14.98
C VAL A 44 -8.77 30.73 -16.27
N LEU A 45 -7.95 29.83 -16.82
CA LEU A 45 -7.29 29.95 -18.11
C LEU A 45 -7.72 28.79 -19.02
N LYS A 46 -7.90 29.06 -20.31
CA LYS A 46 -8.30 28.04 -21.30
C LYS A 46 -7.13 27.70 -22.19
N CYS A 47 -6.79 26.42 -22.28
CA CYS A 47 -5.81 25.90 -23.23
C CYS A 47 -6.51 25.30 -24.47
N TYR A 48 -7.34 26.12 -25.10
CA TYR A 48 -8.02 25.84 -26.36
C TYR A 48 -8.66 27.15 -26.87
N GLU A 49 -9.01 27.19 -28.15
CA GLU A 49 -9.82 28.25 -28.75
C GLU A 49 -11.19 27.71 -29.15
N GLU A 50 -12.26 28.26 -28.57
CA GLU A 50 -13.63 27.92 -28.93
C GLU A 50 -13.87 28.15 -30.43
N GLY A 51 -14.32 27.11 -31.13
CA GLY A 51 -14.65 27.17 -32.56
C GLY A 51 -13.45 27.13 -33.53
N ARG A 52 -12.23 26.85 -33.07
CA ARG A 52 -11.03 26.72 -33.95
C ARG A 52 -10.13 25.55 -33.58
N VAL A 53 -9.31 25.72 -32.54
CA VAL A 53 -8.27 24.79 -32.10
C VAL A 53 -8.72 24.22 -30.77
N LEU A 54 -9.15 22.96 -30.79
CA LEU A 54 -9.84 22.34 -29.66
C LEU A 54 -8.90 21.49 -28.80
N TYR A 55 -7.59 21.68 -28.95
CA TYR A 55 -6.54 21.01 -28.18
C TYR A 55 -5.57 22.02 -27.59
N CYS A 56 -4.88 21.57 -26.54
CA CYS A 56 -3.86 22.34 -25.85
C CYS A 56 -2.50 22.05 -26.49
N GLU A 57 -1.86 23.06 -27.07
CA GLU A 57 -0.47 22.92 -27.51
C GLU A 57 0.48 22.93 -26.30
N PRO A 58 1.55 22.12 -26.29
CA PRO A 58 2.47 22.05 -25.15
C PRO A 58 3.09 23.40 -24.78
N ASP A 59 3.52 24.17 -25.78
CA ASP A 59 4.10 25.51 -25.56
C ASP A 59 3.05 26.46 -24.97
N ARG A 60 1.79 26.33 -25.41
CA ARG A 60 0.68 27.10 -24.85
C ARG A 60 0.40 26.74 -23.40
N LEU A 61 0.46 25.45 -23.05
CA LEU A 61 0.31 25.01 -21.66
C LEU A 61 1.39 25.62 -20.75
N GLU A 62 2.65 25.61 -21.19
CA GLU A 62 3.76 26.23 -20.45
C GLU A 62 3.57 27.74 -20.30
N GLU A 63 3.13 28.44 -21.35
CA GLU A 63 2.82 29.87 -21.27
C GLU A 63 1.73 30.15 -20.23
N LEU A 64 0.67 29.34 -20.18
CA LEU A 64 -0.42 29.52 -19.22
C LEU A 64 0.06 29.24 -17.77
N ILE A 65 0.91 28.24 -17.57
CA ILE A 65 1.55 27.96 -16.28
C ILE A 65 2.47 29.13 -15.86
N ALA A 66 3.26 29.66 -16.78
CA ALA A 66 4.12 30.82 -16.52
C ALA A 66 3.29 32.08 -16.23
N GLN A 67 2.16 32.27 -16.92
CA GLN A 67 1.22 33.36 -16.71
C GLN A 67 0.56 33.29 -15.33
N ALA A 68 0.23 32.09 -14.84
CA ALA A 68 -0.35 31.89 -13.51
C ALA A 68 0.58 32.42 -12.41
N GLY A 69 1.90 32.22 -12.56
CA GLY A 69 2.89 32.60 -11.56
C GLY A 69 2.57 31.93 -10.22
N THR A 70 2.35 32.73 -9.17
CA THR A 70 1.95 32.25 -7.84
C THR A 70 0.45 32.36 -7.57
N THR A 71 -0.35 32.74 -8.57
CA THR A 71 -1.81 32.87 -8.43
C THR A 71 -2.44 31.48 -8.61
N PRO A 72 -3.25 30.98 -7.65
CA PRO A 72 -3.98 29.73 -7.83
C PRO A 72 -4.80 29.77 -9.12
N THR A 73 -4.50 28.85 -10.03
CA THR A 73 -5.02 28.90 -11.40
C THR A 73 -5.55 27.53 -11.81
N ARG A 74 -6.76 27.52 -12.36
CA ARG A 74 -7.34 26.41 -13.10
C ARG A 74 -7.06 26.58 -14.58
N ILE A 75 -6.49 25.56 -15.21
CA ILE A 75 -6.27 25.49 -16.65
C ILE A 75 -7.18 24.41 -17.23
N GLU A 76 -8.12 24.82 -18.06
CA GLU A 76 -9.01 23.92 -18.80
C GLU A 76 -8.31 23.40 -20.05
N ILE A 77 -8.26 22.07 -20.21
CA ILE A 77 -7.60 21.40 -21.32
C ILE A 77 -8.66 20.83 -22.28
N GLY A 78 -8.62 21.28 -23.53
CA GLY A 78 -9.57 20.90 -24.57
C GLY A 78 -9.54 19.40 -24.91
N ASN A 79 -10.70 18.78 -25.14
CA ASN A 79 -10.83 17.37 -25.52
C ASN A 79 -10.77 17.09 -27.02
N GLY A 80 -10.42 18.02 -27.91
CA GLY A 80 -10.48 17.81 -29.37
C GLY A 80 -9.41 16.87 -29.95
N THR A 81 -8.14 17.18 -29.72
CA THR A 81 -7.00 16.29 -30.04
C THR A 81 -6.07 16.21 -28.85
N GLU A 82 -5.17 15.22 -28.85
CA GLU A 82 -4.28 14.96 -27.74
C GLU A 82 -3.23 16.08 -27.58
N THR A 83 -2.86 16.38 -26.33
CA THR A 83 -1.73 17.26 -26.01
C THR A 83 -0.44 16.46 -26.14
N LEU A 84 0.31 16.65 -27.24
CA LEU A 84 1.48 15.85 -27.61
C LEU A 84 2.78 16.43 -27.01
N LEU A 85 3.28 15.85 -25.92
CA LEU A 85 4.47 16.33 -25.24
C LEU A 85 5.77 15.78 -25.86
N THR A 86 6.63 16.71 -26.30
CA THR A 86 8.01 16.44 -26.77
C THR A 86 9.07 16.85 -25.74
N LYS A 87 8.64 17.44 -24.62
CA LYS A 87 9.48 17.90 -23.49
C LYS A 87 8.68 17.83 -22.18
N THR A 88 9.37 17.94 -21.05
CA THR A 88 8.75 17.95 -19.72
C THR A 88 8.05 19.28 -19.46
N ILE A 89 6.77 19.22 -19.09
CA ILE A 89 6.05 20.37 -18.56
C ILE A 89 6.35 20.50 -17.06
N VAL A 90 6.89 21.64 -16.66
CA VAL A 90 7.30 21.90 -15.27
C VAL A 90 6.28 22.81 -14.59
N ILE A 91 5.78 22.40 -13.43
CA ILE A 91 5.04 23.24 -12.50
C ILE A 91 6.06 23.89 -11.56
N PRO A 92 6.35 25.19 -11.71
CA PRO A 92 7.48 25.83 -11.04
C PRO A 92 7.18 26.09 -9.56
N ALA A 93 8.24 26.21 -8.75
CA ALA A 93 8.13 26.52 -7.33
C ALA A 93 7.22 27.75 -7.07
N GLY A 94 6.28 27.62 -6.13
CA GLY A 94 5.31 28.65 -5.77
C GLY A 94 4.04 28.67 -6.63
N ALA A 95 3.95 27.91 -7.72
CA ALA A 95 2.72 27.78 -8.50
C ALA A 95 1.72 26.83 -7.84
N ASP A 96 0.42 27.15 -7.97
CA ASP A 96 -0.71 26.28 -7.62
C ASP A 96 -1.60 26.13 -8.86
N ILE A 97 -1.39 25.03 -9.58
CA ILE A 97 -2.05 24.76 -10.86
C ILE A 97 -3.05 23.62 -10.68
N GLU A 98 -4.28 23.82 -11.14
CA GLU A 98 -5.27 22.78 -11.33
C GLU A 98 -5.47 22.55 -12.84
N LEU A 99 -5.27 21.32 -13.31
CA LEU A 99 -5.60 20.92 -14.67
C LEU A 99 -6.95 20.20 -14.66
N VAL A 100 -7.86 20.62 -15.53
CA VAL A 100 -9.17 19.98 -15.68
C VAL A 100 -9.44 19.62 -17.13
N ASP A 101 -10.08 18.48 -17.35
CA ASP A 101 -10.63 18.11 -18.64
C ASP A 101 -11.87 18.97 -18.97
N THR A 102 -12.27 18.89 -20.24
CA THR A 102 -13.43 19.62 -20.75
C THR A 102 -14.19 18.73 -21.74
N ASP A 103 -15.48 19.00 -21.93
CA ASP A 103 -16.28 18.33 -22.95
C ASP A 103 -16.80 19.33 -23.99
N ILE A 104 -15.88 19.80 -24.83
CA ILE A 104 -16.17 20.80 -25.87
C ILE A 104 -16.48 20.09 -27.19
N VAL A 105 -15.92 18.89 -27.40
CA VAL A 105 -15.94 18.16 -28.66
C VAL A 105 -16.61 16.79 -28.50
N ALA A 106 -17.89 16.72 -28.87
CA ALA A 106 -18.73 15.53 -28.68
C ALA A 106 -18.26 14.23 -29.38
N TRP A 107 -17.35 14.31 -30.36
CA TRP A 107 -16.84 13.13 -31.07
C TRP A 107 -15.51 12.59 -30.52
N SER A 108 -14.90 13.28 -29.55
CA SER A 108 -13.59 12.88 -29.02
C SER A 108 -13.68 12.00 -27.78
N SER A 109 -12.64 11.20 -27.56
CA SER A 109 -12.55 10.19 -26.49
C SER A 109 -12.02 10.76 -25.16
N GLY A 110 -12.33 12.03 -24.85
CA GLY A 110 -11.87 12.71 -23.62
C GLY A 110 -10.51 13.40 -23.73
N THR A 111 -10.16 14.15 -22.69
CA THR A 111 -8.92 14.95 -22.65
C THR A 111 -7.69 14.09 -22.33
N ARG A 112 -6.66 14.20 -23.16
CA ARG A 112 -5.43 13.39 -23.05
C ARG A 112 -4.18 14.25 -23.15
N ILE A 113 -3.23 14.04 -22.23
CA ILE A 113 -1.85 14.52 -22.29
C ILE A 113 -0.96 13.31 -22.50
N ILE A 114 -0.25 13.25 -23.63
CA ILE A 114 0.49 12.05 -24.02
C ILE A 114 1.92 12.38 -24.42
N ARG A 115 2.80 11.38 -24.33
CA ARG A 115 4.11 11.46 -24.98
C ARG A 115 3.96 11.44 -26.49
N ASP A 116 4.60 12.38 -27.19
CA ASP A 116 4.62 12.38 -28.66
C ASP A 116 5.50 11.26 -29.22
N ASP A 117 5.32 10.96 -30.50
CA ASP A 117 6.19 10.09 -31.25
C ASP A 117 7.61 10.68 -31.32
N GLY A 118 8.63 9.86 -31.10
CA GLY A 118 10.02 10.34 -31.09
C GLY A 118 10.88 9.69 -30.02
N ASP A 119 11.89 10.42 -29.57
CA ASP A 119 12.94 9.98 -28.65
C ASP A 119 12.92 10.71 -27.29
N PHE A 120 11.84 11.44 -26.99
CA PHE A 120 11.67 12.09 -25.69
C PHE A 120 11.42 11.05 -24.58
N THR A 121 12.37 10.92 -23.66
CA THR A 121 12.32 9.94 -22.55
C THR A 121 12.16 10.57 -21.16
N GLY A 122 12.01 11.89 -21.09
CA GLY A 122 11.82 12.60 -19.83
C GLY A 122 10.42 12.37 -19.23
N SER A 123 10.24 12.91 -18.02
CA SER A 123 8.92 12.95 -17.38
C SER A 123 7.98 13.82 -18.18
N LEU A 124 6.71 13.42 -18.27
CA LEU A 124 5.70 14.25 -18.92
C LEU A 124 5.44 15.50 -18.10
N LEU A 125 5.23 15.30 -16.79
CA LEU A 125 5.01 16.37 -15.83
C LEU A 125 6.06 16.32 -14.71
N LYS A 126 6.54 17.49 -14.30
CA LYS A 126 7.36 17.65 -13.09
C LYS A 126 6.74 18.70 -12.18
N VAL A 127 6.53 18.36 -10.91
CA VAL A 127 6.08 19.29 -9.87
C VAL A 127 7.28 19.65 -9.00
N GLU A 128 7.79 20.87 -9.11
CA GLU A 128 8.95 21.29 -8.33
C GLU A 128 8.64 21.45 -6.84
N LYS A 129 9.69 21.42 -6.03
CA LYS A 129 9.58 21.70 -4.60
C LYS A 129 8.89 23.04 -4.35
N GLY A 130 7.85 23.01 -3.50
CA GLY A 130 7.04 24.19 -3.19
C GLY A 130 5.99 24.55 -4.24
N ALA A 131 5.81 23.73 -5.28
CA ALA A 131 4.71 23.83 -6.24
C ALA A 131 3.58 22.86 -5.90
N LYS A 132 2.37 23.12 -6.42
CA LYS A 132 1.21 22.26 -6.32
C LYS A 132 0.58 22.02 -7.69
N LEU A 133 0.33 20.76 -8.01
CA LEU A 133 -0.45 20.32 -9.16
C LEU A 133 -1.70 19.57 -8.68
N THR A 134 -2.87 19.99 -9.16
CA THR A 134 -4.14 19.29 -8.94
C THR A 134 -4.67 18.79 -10.28
N LEU A 135 -5.07 17.53 -10.35
CA LEU A 135 -5.78 16.95 -11.50
C LEU A 135 -7.24 16.72 -11.08
N SER A 136 -8.19 17.36 -11.75
CA SER A 136 -9.61 17.26 -11.41
C SER A 136 -10.46 16.96 -12.64
N ASP A 137 -11.66 16.44 -12.39
CA ASP A 137 -12.73 16.32 -13.37
C ASP A 137 -13.44 17.67 -13.54
N GLY A 138 -13.34 18.25 -14.74
CA GLY A 138 -14.03 19.47 -15.14
C GLY A 138 -15.37 19.23 -15.81
N THR A 139 -15.69 17.99 -16.19
CA THR A 139 -16.92 17.62 -16.91
C THR A 139 -18.02 17.10 -15.98
N GLY A 140 -17.64 16.61 -14.80
CA GLY A 140 -18.54 16.01 -13.82
C GLY A 140 -18.88 14.54 -14.12
N ASN A 141 -18.14 13.87 -15.01
CA ASN A 141 -18.33 12.47 -15.37
C ASN A 141 -17.45 11.48 -14.57
N GLY A 142 -16.50 11.97 -13.77
CA GLY A 142 -15.55 11.21 -12.97
C GLY A 142 -14.30 10.71 -13.70
N GLU A 143 -14.13 10.97 -15.00
CA GLU A 143 -13.00 10.44 -15.79
C GLU A 143 -11.75 11.30 -15.68
N GLY A 144 -11.88 12.63 -15.77
CA GLY A 144 -10.75 13.55 -15.72
C GLY A 144 -9.76 13.42 -16.89
N ILE A 145 -8.53 13.89 -16.69
CA ILE A 145 -7.49 13.86 -17.73
C ILE A 145 -6.76 12.52 -17.74
N THR A 146 -6.56 11.94 -18.93
CA THR A 146 -5.61 10.82 -19.10
C THR A 146 -4.20 11.33 -19.40
N ILE A 147 -3.22 10.91 -18.60
CA ILE A 147 -1.79 11.14 -18.79
C ILE A 147 -1.15 9.81 -19.22
N ASP A 148 -0.80 9.70 -20.51
CA ASP A 148 -0.31 8.45 -21.12
C ASP A 148 1.15 8.57 -21.54
N SER A 149 2.01 7.79 -20.89
CA SER A 149 3.43 7.68 -21.24
C SER A 149 3.62 7.15 -22.67
N ARG A 150 2.73 6.30 -23.18
CA ARG A 150 2.88 5.63 -24.49
C ARG A 150 4.19 4.83 -24.66
N ALA A 151 4.96 4.59 -23.59
CA ALA A 151 6.24 3.90 -23.65
C ALA A 151 6.10 2.38 -23.92
N GLN A 152 4.86 1.86 -23.91
CA GLN A 152 4.47 0.53 -24.39
C GLN A 152 4.50 0.41 -25.92
N TYR A 153 4.43 1.52 -26.66
CA TYR A 153 4.42 1.52 -28.11
C TYR A 153 5.82 1.77 -28.69
N GLU A 154 6.69 0.76 -28.61
CA GLU A 154 8.11 0.87 -29.01
C GLU A 154 8.34 1.22 -30.49
N ASN A 155 7.33 1.04 -31.34
CA ASN A 155 7.37 1.39 -32.75
C ASN A 155 7.29 2.91 -33.00
N VAL A 156 6.76 3.68 -32.04
CA VAL A 156 6.55 5.13 -32.16
C VAL A 156 7.27 5.94 -31.07
N VAL A 157 7.30 5.43 -29.83
CA VAL A 157 8.04 6.03 -28.71
C VAL A 157 9.33 5.26 -28.49
N LYS A 158 10.47 5.88 -28.81
CA LYS A 158 11.79 5.27 -28.85
C LYS A 158 12.60 5.65 -27.61
N GLY A 159 13.13 4.65 -26.92
CA GLY A 159 13.95 4.85 -25.73
C GLY A 159 14.34 3.52 -25.09
N SER A 160 15.54 3.48 -24.51
CA SER A 160 16.03 2.34 -23.74
C SER A 160 15.73 2.46 -22.24
N SER A 161 15.54 3.68 -21.75
CA SER A 161 15.16 4.01 -20.37
C SER A 161 14.29 5.27 -20.40
N PHE A 162 13.29 5.32 -19.54
CA PHE A 162 12.38 6.46 -19.40
C PHE A 162 12.39 6.94 -17.94
N SER A 163 12.25 8.26 -17.79
CA SER A 163 11.96 8.87 -16.49
C SER A 163 10.52 8.53 -16.05
N PRO A 164 10.17 8.71 -14.76
CA PRO A 164 8.79 8.64 -14.27
C PRO A 164 7.84 9.42 -15.17
N THR A 165 6.61 8.93 -15.40
CA THR A 165 5.59 9.70 -16.13
C THR A 165 5.33 11.04 -15.44
N ILE A 166 5.23 11.03 -14.10
CA ILE A 166 5.15 12.24 -13.27
C ILE A 166 6.20 12.18 -12.16
N LEU A 167 7.03 13.23 -12.06
CA LEU A 167 7.96 13.43 -10.96
C LEU A 167 7.44 14.52 -10.01
N VAL A 168 7.35 14.21 -8.72
CA VAL A 168 6.78 15.09 -7.70
C VAL A 168 7.83 15.36 -6.61
N GLU A 169 8.31 16.61 -6.57
CA GLU A 169 9.16 17.16 -5.49
C GLU A 169 8.37 18.19 -4.65
N GLY A 170 7.21 18.64 -5.14
CA GLY A 170 6.22 19.45 -4.43
C GLY A 170 4.97 18.64 -4.06
N GLU A 171 3.79 19.13 -4.38
CA GLU A 171 2.51 18.48 -4.05
C GLU A 171 1.73 18.09 -5.31
N LEU A 172 1.32 16.82 -5.40
CA LEU A 172 0.34 16.33 -6.36
C LEU A 172 -0.98 16.01 -5.64
N VAL A 173 -2.09 16.46 -6.20
CA VAL A 173 -3.44 16.05 -5.79
C VAL A 173 -4.16 15.50 -7.02
N MET A 174 -4.69 14.29 -6.93
CA MET A 174 -5.44 13.65 -8.00
C MET A 174 -6.86 13.38 -7.51
N ASN A 175 -7.81 14.16 -8.03
CA ASN A 175 -9.24 14.05 -7.76
C ASN A 175 -9.99 13.25 -8.82
N ALA A 176 -9.38 13.07 -9.99
CA ALA A 176 -9.85 12.24 -11.10
C ALA A 176 -8.68 12.07 -12.09
N GLY A 177 -8.90 11.32 -13.17
CA GLY A 177 -7.91 11.12 -14.23
C GLY A 177 -7.35 9.71 -14.27
N THR A 178 -6.50 9.45 -15.26
CA THR A 178 -5.78 8.19 -15.42
C THR A 178 -4.30 8.44 -15.71
N ILE A 179 -3.39 7.72 -15.05
CA ILE A 179 -1.95 7.72 -15.36
C ILE A 179 -1.54 6.32 -15.80
N THR A 180 -0.98 6.19 -17.00
CA THR A 180 -0.72 4.88 -17.63
C THR A 180 0.48 4.86 -18.58
N GLY A 181 0.87 3.66 -19.02
CA GLY A 181 1.76 3.44 -20.15
C GLY A 181 3.26 3.59 -19.84
N ALA A 182 3.66 3.80 -18.58
CA ALA A 182 5.07 3.90 -18.24
C ALA A 182 5.78 2.56 -18.48
N ARG A 183 6.95 2.56 -19.11
CA ARG A 183 7.77 1.37 -19.40
C ARG A 183 9.25 1.69 -19.23
N LYS A 184 10.06 0.66 -18.97
CA LYS A 184 11.54 0.72 -18.97
C LYS A 184 12.15 1.75 -18.00
N MET A 185 11.41 2.14 -16.96
CA MET A 185 12.01 2.78 -15.78
C MET A 185 12.96 1.77 -15.13
N SER A 186 14.11 2.24 -14.64
CA SER A 186 15.17 1.34 -14.15
C SER A 186 15.97 1.87 -12.96
N SER A 187 15.84 3.15 -12.58
CA SER A 187 16.53 3.66 -11.39
C SER A 187 15.81 3.20 -10.12
N GLY A 188 16.56 3.07 -9.02
CA GLY A 188 15.97 2.84 -7.70
C GLY A 188 15.16 4.05 -7.24
N GLY A 189 14.11 3.80 -6.47
CA GLY A 189 13.19 4.81 -5.94
C GLY A 189 12.24 5.41 -6.98
N GLU A 190 12.11 4.79 -8.16
CA GLU A 190 11.24 5.29 -9.24
C GLU A 190 10.00 4.42 -9.44
N GLY A 191 8.92 5.06 -9.87
CA GLY A 191 7.74 4.45 -10.47
C GLY A 191 7.07 5.41 -11.44
N ALA A 192 5.94 5.01 -12.05
CA ALA A 192 5.24 5.86 -13.01
C ALA A 192 4.89 7.23 -12.42
N VAL A 193 4.49 7.25 -11.15
CA VAL A 193 4.39 8.45 -10.32
C VAL A 193 5.43 8.34 -9.22
N THR A 194 6.42 9.23 -9.21
CA THR A 194 7.51 9.22 -8.23
C THR A 194 7.41 10.45 -7.34
N ILE A 195 7.30 10.24 -6.03
CA ILE A 195 7.26 11.29 -5.01
C ILE A 195 8.57 11.23 -4.23
N LYS A 196 9.33 12.32 -4.25
CA LYS A 196 10.69 12.34 -3.73
C LYS A 196 10.96 13.54 -2.85
N GLY A 197 11.36 13.27 -1.61
CA GLY A 197 11.80 14.26 -0.63
C GLY A 197 10.79 14.52 0.48
N ARG A 198 11.29 14.96 1.64
CA ARG A 198 10.52 15.16 2.88
C ARG A 198 9.35 16.13 2.79
N ASP A 199 9.43 17.08 1.86
CA ASP A 199 8.37 18.07 1.65
C ASP A 199 7.40 17.65 0.52
N ALA A 200 7.70 16.54 -0.18
CA ALA A 200 6.93 16.07 -1.31
C ALA A 200 5.72 15.24 -0.87
N LYS A 201 4.58 15.50 -1.51
CA LYS A 201 3.28 14.97 -1.11
C LYS A 201 2.48 14.49 -2.31
N PHE A 202 1.74 13.39 -2.13
CA PHE A 202 0.73 12.96 -3.08
C PHE A 202 -0.58 12.63 -2.37
N THR A 203 -1.68 13.22 -2.81
CA THR A 203 -3.03 12.86 -2.38
C THR A 203 -3.80 12.25 -3.55
N LEU A 204 -4.24 11.00 -3.43
CA LEU A 204 -5.13 10.32 -4.38
C LEU A 204 -6.54 10.26 -3.78
N ASN A 205 -7.43 11.13 -4.24
CA ASN A 205 -8.83 11.15 -3.82
C ASN A 205 -9.68 10.23 -4.70
N ASP A 206 -9.46 10.28 -6.01
CA ASP A 206 -10.09 9.39 -6.99
C ASP A 206 -9.26 9.33 -8.29
N GLY A 207 -9.67 8.50 -9.24
CA GLY A 207 -8.96 8.25 -10.49
C GLY A 207 -8.10 6.99 -10.45
N LYS A 208 -7.27 6.80 -11.48
CA LYS A 208 -6.58 5.52 -11.72
C LYS A 208 -5.10 5.66 -12.07
N ILE A 209 -4.25 4.85 -11.44
CA ILE A 209 -2.84 4.67 -11.86
C ILE A 209 -2.67 3.20 -12.25
N THR A 210 -2.55 2.92 -13.55
CA THR A 210 -2.70 1.57 -14.07
C THR A 210 -1.76 1.24 -15.22
N ASP A 211 -1.49 -0.05 -15.41
CA ASP A 211 -0.76 -0.58 -16.57
C ASP A 211 0.59 0.14 -16.75
N ASN A 212 1.37 0.15 -15.68
CA ASN A 212 2.73 0.69 -15.67
C ASN A 212 3.71 -0.44 -15.38
N GLN A 213 4.86 -0.41 -16.06
CA GLN A 213 5.87 -1.45 -15.89
C GLN A 213 7.26 -0.85 -15.78
N ARG A 214 8.11 -1.48 -14.99
CA ARG A 214 9.53 -1.13 -14.90
C ARG A 214 10.41 -2.34 -15.19
N LYS A 215 11.65 -2.08 -15.60
CA LYS A 215 12.62 -3.12 -15.97
C LYS A 215 13.91 -2.89 -15.20
N GLY A 216 14.16 -3.76 -14.22
CA GLY A 216 15.38 -3.72 -13.43
C GLY A 216 15.47 -2.47 -12.53
N GLY A 217 16.59 -2.37 -11.82
CA GLY A 217 16.68 -1.57 -10.60
C GLY A 217 16.24 -2.40 -9.41
N GLN A 218 16.86 -2.15 -8.26
CA GLN A 218 16.35 -2.59 -6.97
C GLN A 218 15.63 -1.39 -6.34
N PHE A 219 14.68 -1.64 -5.46
CA PHE A 219 13.97 -0.60 -4.69
C PHE A 219 13.13 0.36 -5.53
N GLY A 220 12.47 -0.11 -6.59
CA GLY A 220 11.49 0.67 -7.35
C GLY A 220 10.06 0.13 -7.27
N ALA A 221 9.12 0.84 -7.88
CA ALA A 221 7.73 0.43 -7.99
C ALA A 221 7.20 0.63 -9.42
N ALA A 222 6.28 -0.21 -9.89
CA ALA A 222 5.76 -0.02 -11.24
C ALA A 222 4.81 1.18 -11.32
N ASN A 223 3.86 1.29 -10.37
CA ASN A 223 2.90 2.39 -10.33
C ASN A 223 3.41 3.59 -9.53
N VAL A 224 3.52 3.48 -8.20
CA VAL A 224 3.85 4.63 -7.35
C VAL A 224 5.07 4.35 -6.48
N ALA A 225 6.06 5.23 -6.50
CA ALA A 225 7.22 5.15 -5.61
C ALA A 225 7.29 6.37 -4.69
N LEU A 226 7.42 6.13 -3.39
CA LEU A 226 7.69 7.14 -2.37
C LEU A 226 9.11 6.92 -1.83
N THR A 227 9.93 7.97 -1.82
CA THR A 227 11.30 7.90 -1.28
C THR A 227 11.71 9.19 -0.58
N ASP A 228 12.78 9.11 0.20
CA ASP A 228 13.46 10.23 0.85
C ASP A 228 12.54 11.03 1.80
N GLY A 229 11.70 10.32 2.55
CA GLY A 229 10.74 10.91 3.50
C GLY A 229 9.45 11.45 2.86
N ALA A 230 9.19 11.15 1.59
CA ALA A 230 7.95 11.53 0.91
C ALA A 230 6.70 11.00 1.61
N THR A 231 5.58 11.70 1.44
CA THR A 231 4.29 11.28 2.00
C THR A 231 3.22 11.08 0.95
N MET A 232 2.35 10.09 1.17
CA MET A 232 1.17 9.86 0.34
C MET A 232 -0.05 9.55 1.19
N VAL A 233 -1.19 10.10 0.79
CA VAL A 233 -2.52 9.76 1.31
C VAL A 233 -3.41 9.29 0.17
N MET A 234 -3.94 8.07 0.28
CA MET A 234 -4.93 7.52 -0.66
C MET A 234 -6.28 7.47 0.04
N ASN A 235 -7.23 8.31 -0.40
CA ASN A 235 -8.60 8.34 0.13
C ASN A 235 -9.55 7.49 -0.72
N GLY A 236 -9.23 7.27 -2.00
CA GLY A 236 -10.02 6.53 -2.96
C GLY A 236 -9.21 6.19 -4.22
N GLY A 237 -9.90 5.97 -5.33
CA GLY A 237 -9.28 5.61 -6.61
C GLY A 237 -8.72 4.19 -6.68
N GLU A 238 -8.02 3.90 -7.78
CA GLU A 238 -7.48 2.57 -8.10
C GLU A 238 -6.00 2.64 -8.48
N ILE A 239 -5.17 1.76 -7.90
CA ILE A 239 -3.80 1.51 -8.34
C ILE A 239 -3.67 0.05 -8.77
N SER A 240 -3.48 -0.20 -10.06
CA SER A 240 -3.59 -1.56 -10.57
C SER A 240 -2.66 -1.92 -11.72
N LYS A 241 -2.56 -3.22 -12.01
CA LYS A 241 -1.86 -3.76 -13.18
C LYS A 241 -0.41 -3.27 -13.30
N GLY A 242 0.21 -2.95 -12.18
CA GLY A 242 1.61 -2.58 -12.10
C GLY A 242 2.48 -3.82 -12.20
N GLN A 243 3.52 -3.77 -13.04
CA GLN A 243 4.45 -4.89 -13.21
C GLN A 243 5.89 -4.45 -12.99
N SER A 244 6.48 -4.91 -11.89
CA SER A 244 7.94 -4.88 -11.71
C SER A 244 8.56 -6.23 -12.07
N ASP A 245 9.87 -6.40 -11.88
CA ASP A 245 10.53 -7.67 -12.14
C ASP A 245 9.98 -8.77 -11.21
N TYR A 246 9.35 -9.81 -11.78
CA TYR A 246 8.75 -10.93 -11.07
C TYR A 246 9.79 -12.04 -10.90
N SER A 247 10.72 -11.80 -9.99
CA SER A 247 11.86 -12.68 -9.72
C SER A 247 12.20 -12.65 -8.24
N PRO A 248 12.58 -13.78 -7.61
CA PRO A 248 13.02 -13.78 -6.21
C PRO A 248 14.31 -12.96 -6.00
N TYR A 249 14.99 -12.55 -7.07
CA TYR A 249 16.23 -11.78 -7.04
C TYR A 249 16.04 -10.27 -7.27
N ALA A 250 14.81 -9.81 -7.49
CA ALA A 250 14.47 -8.40 -7.75
C ALA A 250 14.26 -7.62 -6.43
N TYR A 251 15.25 -7.67 -5.55
CA TYR A 251 15.15 -7.15 -4.17
C TYR A 251 14.56 -5.74 -4.09
N GLY A 252 13.54 -5.57 -3.23
CA GLY A 252 12.94 -4.29 -2.94
C GLY A 252 11.96 -3.76 -3.99
N GLU A 253 11.69 -4.48 -5.08
CA GLU A 253 10.75 -4.04 -6.11
C GLU A 253 9.28 -4.26 -5.69
N ALA A 254 8.38 -3.36 -6.12
CA ALA A 254 6.94 -3.45 -5.91
C ALA A 254 6.16 -3.38 -7.24
N GLY A 255 5.15 -4.23 -7.40
CA GLY A 255 4.20 -4.09 -8.50
C GLY A 255 3.37 -2.81 -8.37
N GLY A 256 2.75 -2.59 -7.21
CA GLY A 256 1.87 -1.45 -6.96
C GLY A 256 2.61 -0.24 -6.41
N ILE A 257 2.72 -0.16 -5.08
CA ILE A 257 3.33 0.96 -4.36
C ILE A 257 4.60 0.52 -3.64
N GLY A 258 5.68 1.28 -3.83
CA GLY A 258 6.90 1.16 -3.06
C GLY A 258 7.04 2.30 -2.06
N VAL A 259 7.21 1.98 -0.77
CA VAL A 259 7.39 2.93 0.33
C VAL A 259 8.80 2.75 0.88
N PHE A 260 9.71 3.63 0.47
CA PHE A 260 11.14 3.46 0.67
C PHE A 260 11.76 4.61 1.47
N SER A 261 12.91 4.34 2.09
CA SER A 261 13.82 5.38 2.61
C SER A 261 13.14 6.43 3.50
N GLY A 262 12.36 5.97 4.48
CA GLY A 262 11.66 6.84 5.43
C GLY A 262 10.36 7.43 4.91
N ALA A 263 9.85 6.98 3.76
CA ALA A 263 8.58 7.46 3.24
C ALA A 263 7.37 6.95 4.04
N HIS A 264 6.24 7.66 3.92
CA HIS A 264 5.03 7.41 4.68
C HIS A 264 3.81 7.30 3.77
N LEU A 265 3.06 6.21 3.90
CA LEU A 265 1.81 5.98 3.18
C LEU A 265 0.64 5.86 4.17
N THR A 266 -0.45 6.55 3.89
CA THR A 266 -1.75 6.34 4.56
C THR A 266 -2.80 5.97 3.52
N ILE A 267 -3.54 4.90 3.76
CA ILE A 267 -4.65 4.46 2.91
C ILE A 267 -5.93 4.51 3.75
N ASN A 268 -6.86 5.38 3.36
CA ASN A 268 -8.17 5.55 3.97
C ASN A 268 -9.30 4.93 3.13
N GLY A 269 -9.01 4.49 1.90
CA GLY A 269 -9.97 3.88 1.00
C GLY A 269 -9.35 3.61 -0.38
N GLY A 270 -10.19 3.15 -1.31
CA GLY A 270 -9.79 2.80 -2.67
C GLY A 270 -9.31 1.35 -2.82
N THR A 271 -8.76 1.04 -4.00
CA THR A 271 -8.39 -0.33 -4.38
C THR A 271 -6.97 -0.40 -4.92
N LEU A 272 -6.17 -1.33 -4.39
CA LEU A 272 -4.89 -1.73 -4.95
C LEU A 272 -5.03 -3.16 -5.47
N THR A 273 -4.93 -3.36 -6.79
CA THR A 273 -5.27 -4.67 -7.35
C THR A 273 -4.45 -5.10 -8.57
N GLU A 274 -4.30 -6.41 -8.77
CA GLU A 274 -3.64 -6.99 -9.96
C GLU A 274 -2.19 -6.53 -10.16
N ASN A 275 -1.50 -6.17 -9.08
CA ASN A 275 -0.10 -5.74 -9.13
C ASN A 275 0.86 -6.92 -8.96
N THR A 276 1.89 -6.99 -9.81
CA THR A 276 2.84 -8.12 -9.85
C THR A 276 4.27 -7.63 -9.69
N GLY A 277 5.05 -8.27 -8.81
CA GLY A 277 6.44 -7.89 -8.58
C GLY A 277 7.21 -8.84 -7.68
N TRP A 278 8.34 -8.36 -7.14
CA TRP A 278 9.04 -9.05 -6.05
C TRP A 278 8.16 -9.09 -4.80
N ALA A 279 7.63 -7.91 -4.44
CA ALA A 279 6.41 -7.72 -3.67
C ALA A 279 5.23 -7.40 -4.62
N GLY A 280 4.01 -7.80 -4.24
CA GLY A 280 2.82 -7.65 -5.08
C GLY A 280 2.27 -6.23 -5.06
N ASN A 281 1.28 -5.98 -4.20
CA ASN A 281 0.60 -4.69 -4.13
C ASN A 281 1.43 -3.60 -3.44
N ILE A 282 1.96 -3.85 -2.23
CA ILE A 282 2.72 -2.85 -1.48
C ILE A 282 4.03 -3.45 -0.97
N ASN A 283 5.12 -2.71 -1.12
CA ASN A 283 6.37 -2.95 -0.40
C ASN A 283 6.65 -1.78 0.54
N VAL A 284 6.70 -2.05 1.85
CA VAL A 284 7.16 -1.10 2.86
C VAL A 284 8.52 -1.56 3.35
N SER A 285 9.58 -0.88 2.95
CA SER A 285 10.92 -1.32 3.27
C SER A 285 11.92 -0.20 3.46
N HIS A 286 12.88 -0.47 4.35
CA HIS A 286 14.12 0.28 4.42
C HIS A 286 15.22 -0.67 4.88
N TRP A 287 16.22 -0.87 4.03
CA TRP A 287 17.39 -1.67 4.37
C TRP A 287 18.39 -0.81 5.12
N LEU A 288 18.70 -1.17 6.36
CA LEU A 288 19.73 -0.47 7.12
C LEU A 288 21.11 -0.84 6.60
N ASN A 289 21.98 0.17 6.49
CA ASN A 289 23.42 -0.09 6.41
C ASN A 289 23.96 -0.31 7.82
N GLU A 290 24.04 -1.57 8.24
CA GLU A 290 24.40 -2.01 9.60
C GLU A 290 25.75 -1.46 10.08
N SER A 291 26.69 -1.23 9.16
CA SER A 291 28.01 -0.65 9.49
C SER A 291 27.89 0.75 10.11
N ASN A 292 26.82 1.48 9.76
CA ASN A 292 26.57 2.84 10.22
C ASN A 292 25.73 2.90 11.50
N VAL A 293 25.06 1.82 11.89
CA VAL A 293 24.17 1.79 13.06
C VAL A 293 24.93 1.33 14.31
N LYS A 294 24.67 1.96 15.45
CA LYS A 294 25.25 1.66 16.76
C LYS A 294 24.17 1.36 17.80
N PRO A 295 24.50 0.61 18.86
CA PRO A 295 23.58 0.38 19.98
C PRO A 295 23.03 1.69 20.55
N GLY A 296 21.70 1.83 20.56
CA GLY A 296 21.01 3.00 21.07
C GLY A 296 20.68 4.08 20.03
N ASP A 297 21.09 3.91 18.77
CA ASP A 297 20.68 4.80 17.68
C ASP A 297 19.16 4.74 17.47
N ASP A 298 18.58 5.89 17.12
CA ASP A 298 17.18 5.99 16.69
C ASP A 298 17.11 5.95 15.16
N THR A 299 16.49 4.91 14.63
CA THR A 299 16.29 4.70 13.19
C THR A 299 14.89 5.12 12.72
N SER A 300 14.09 5.76 13.59
CA SER A 300 12.73 6.18 13.25
C SER A 300 12.67 7.19 12.10
N ASP A 301 13.67 8.08 11.98
CA ASP A 301 13.76 9.08 10.90
C ASP A 301 13.92 8.48 9.49
N THR A 302 14.36 7.23 9.38
CA THR A 302 14.51 6.51 8.09
C THR A 302 13.54 5.33 7.95
N ARG A 303 12.62 5.18 8.91
CA ARG A 303 11.65 4.09 8.94
C ARG A 303 10.53 4.36 7.94
N SER A 304 10.37 3.45 6.98
CA SER A 304 9.25 3.50 6.06
C SER A 304 7.97 3.04 6.76
N THR A 305 6.85 3.73 6.55
CA THR A 305 5.60 3.42 7.26
C THR A 305 4.37 3.30 6.38
N LEU A 306 3.44 2.42 6.77
CA LEU A 306 2.09 2.33 6.22
C LEU A 306 1.04 2.35 7.34
N VAL A 307 0.02 3.18 7.17
CA VAL A 307 -1.23 3.11 7.94
C VAL A 307 -2.37 2.75 6.99
N PHE A 308 -2.94 1.55 7.14
CA PHE A 308 -4.08 1.06 6.34
C PHE A 308 -5.36 1.09 7.17
N ASN A 309 -6.18 2.12 6.95
CA ASN A 309 -7.41 2.35 7.70
C ASN A 309 -8.61 1.65 7.08
N ASP A 310 -8.76 1.70 5.76
CA ASP A 310 -9.84 1.05 5.02
C ASP A 310 -9.48 0.93 3.52
N GLY A 311 -10.27 0.16 2.76
CA GLY A 311 -10.07 -0.12 1.34
C GLY A 311 -9.80 -1.59 1.05
N GLU A 312 -9.43 -1.88 -0.20
CA GLU A 312 -9.16 -3.24 -0.67
C GLU A 312 -7.75 -3.37 -1.25
N ILE A 313 -7.02 -4.39 -0.80
CA ILE A 313 -5.76 -4.83 -1.40
C ILE A 313 -5.96 -6.24 -1.93
N SER A 314 -6.03 -6.41 -3.25
CA SER A 314 -6.39 -7.69 -3.85
C SER A 314 -5.57 -8.12 -5.04
N TRP A 315 -5.63 -9.41 -5.38
CA TRP A 315 -5.07 -9.97 -6.61
C TRP A 315 -3.59 -9.62 -6.89
N GLY A 316 -2.83 -9.30 -5.84
CA GLY A 316 -1.42 -9.02 -5.93
C GLY A 316 -0.62 -10.31 -6.02
N LYS A 317 0.46 -10.28 -6.81
CA LYS A 317 1.31 -11.45 -7.04
C LYS A 317 2.77 -11.14 -6.75
N ALA A 318 3.34 -11.82 -5.75
CA ALA A 318 4.72 -11.62 -5.31
C ALA A 318 5.59 -12.85 -5.61
N ALA A 319 6.76 -12.62 -6.21
CA ALA A 319 7.74 -13.67 -6.45
C ALA A 319 8.50 -14.07 -5.16
N PHE A 320 8.56 -13.17 -4.18
CA PHE A 320 9.26 -13.39 -2.92
C PHE A 320 8.30 -13.53 -1.74
N ALA A 321 7.64 -12.43 -1.36
CA ALA A 321 6.73 -12.42 -0.23
C ALA A 321 5.77 -11.23 -0.29
N GLY A 322 4.66 -11.29 0.44
CA GLY A 322 3.72 -10.17 0.54
C GLY A 322 2.99 -9.91 -0.77
N GLY A 323 2.07 -10.80 -1.15
CA GLY A 323 1.22 -10.58 -2.32
C GLY A 323 0.36 -9.33 -2.14
N GLY A 324 -0.18 -9.14 -0.94
CA GLY A 324 -0.80 -7.89 -0.50
C GLY A 324 0.25 -6.88 -0.02
N ILE A 325 0.85 -7.14 1.13
CA ILE A 325 1.81 -6.22 1.77
C ILE A 325 3.08 -6.98 2.15
N ASP A 326 4.23 -6.50 1.65
CA ASP A 326 5.55 -6.90 2.11
C ASP A 326 6.11 -5.85 3.08
N ILE A 327 6.57 -6.28 4.25
CA ILE A 327 7.14 -5.45 5.30
C ILE A 327 8.55 -5.95 5.58
N PHE A 328 9.55 -5.13 5.25
CA PHE A 328 10.93 -5.59 5.21
C PHE A 328 11.92 -4.63 5.89
N GLY A 329 12.70 -5.16 6.84
CA GLY A 329 13.74 -4.41 7.55
C GLY A 329 13.19 -3.30 8.45
N ASN A 330 13.69 -2.07 8.30
CA ASN A 330 13.28 -0.92 9.10
C ASN A 330 11.94 -0.32 8.62
N ALA A 331 10.88 -1.11 8.75
CA ALA A 331 9.53 -0.77 8.34
C ALA A 331 8.53 -0.89 9.50
N ASP A 332 7.44 -0.14 9.42
CA ASP A 332 6.36 -0.16 10.42
C ASP A 332 4.99 0.02 9.78
N VAL A 333 4.15 -1.01 9.91
CA VAL A 333 2.83 -1.07 9.30
C VAL A 333 1.76 -1.28 10.37
N THR A 334 0.73 -0.44 10.31
CA THR A 334 -0.48 -0.58 11.10
C THR A 334 -1.68 -0.74 10.18
N MET A 335 -2.45 -1.82 10.38
CA MET A 335 -3.74 -2.07 9.73
C MET A 335 -4.85 -1.89 10.76
N ASN A 336 -5.74 -0.92 10.56
CA ASN A 336 -6.88 -0.65 11.42
C ASN A 336 -8.20 -1.22 10.87
N GLY A 337 -8.27 -1.45 9.56
CA GLY A 337 -9.47 -1.92 8.86
C GLY A 337 -9.16 -2.38 7.43
N GLY A 338 -10.17 -2.38 6.56
CA GLY A 338 -10.05 -2.82 5.18
C GLY A 338 -9.93 -4.33 4.99
N ILE A 339 -9.73 -4.73 3.73
CA ILE A 339 -9.66 -6.14 3.31
C ILE A 339 -8.40 -6.39 2.48
N ILE A 340 -7.64 -7.42 2.84
CA ILE A 340 -6.52 -7.97 2.06
C ILE A 340 -6.97 -9.33 1.52
N THR A 341 -7.20 -9.46 0.21
CA THR A 341 -7.84 -10.67 -0.34
C THR A 341 -7.37 -11.16 -1.71
N ASN A 342 -7.37 -12.47 -1.94
CA ASN A 342 -7.00 -13.09 -3.22
C ASN A 342 -5.57 -12.75 -3.69
N ASN A 343 -4.68 -12.43 -2.76
CA ASN A 343 -3.28 -12.20 -3.06
C ASN A 343 -2.50 -13.52 -3.06
N GLN A 344 -1.42 -13.59 -3.84
CA GLN A 344 -0.57 -14.76 -4.00
C GLN A 344 0.91 -14.40 -3.80
N ALA A 345 1.63 -15.22 -3.05
CA ALA A 345 3.08 -15.07 -2.89
C ALA A 345 3.78 -16.43 -2.74
N ALA A 346 5.11 -16.43 -2.72
CA ALA A 346 5.83 -17.61 -2.22
C ALA A 346 5.69 -17.73 -0.69
N ASN A 347 5.70 -16.61 0.04
CA ASN A 347 5.47 -16.56 1.49
C ASN A 347 4.60 -15.35 1.84
N GLY A 348 3.66 -15.48 2.77
CA GLY A 348 2.84 -14.32 3.16
C GLY A 348 1.95 -13.88 2.00
N GLY A 349 0.99 -14.71 1.59
CA GLY A 349 0.10 -14.41 0.47
C GLY A 349 -0.58 -13.06 0.66
N GLY A 350 -1.16 -12.84 1.84
CA GLY A 350 -1.69 -11.55 2.27
C GLY A 350 -0.58 -10.61 2.74
N VAL A 351 0.08 -10.96 3.84
CA VAL A 351 1.07 -10.11 4.52
C VAL A 351 2.35 -10.87 4.82
N ASN A 352 3.51 -10.24 4.58
CA ASN A 352 4.81 -10.70 5.06
C ASN A 352 5.44 -9.66 6.00
N ALA A 353 5.99 -10.12 7.12
CA ALA A 353 6.80 -9.28 8.01
C ALA A 353 8.16 -9.93 8.27
N MET A 354 9.24 -9.33 7.77
CA MET A 354 10.60 -9.86 7.84
C MET A 354 11.61 -8.83 8.33
N ASP A 355 12.11 -9.02 9.55
CA ASP A 355 12.99 -8.06 10.23
C ASP A 355 14.48 -8.22 9.89
N MET A 356 14.85 -9.30 9.19
CA MET A 356 16.21 -9.65 8.79
C MET A 356 17.15 -10.08 9.93
N TYR A 357 16.63 -10.47 11.09
CA TYR A 357 17.46 -10.90 12.21
C TYR A 357 18.18 -12.24 11.97
N ILE A 358 17.42 -13.27 11.60
CA ILE A 358 17.85 -14.65 11.33
C ILE A 358 17.16 -15.16 10.06
N ASN A 359 17.90 -15.91 9.25
CA ASN A 359 17.36 -16.60 8.07
C ASN A 359 17.25 -18.11 8.31
N GLY A 360 16.39 -18.77 7.54
CA GLY A 360 16.35 -20.23 7.47
C GLY A 360 17.27 -20.77 6.38
N HIS A 361 18.08 -21.79 6.69
CA HIS A 361 18.87 -22.47 5.69
C HIS A 361 17.95 -23.17 4.67
N PRO A 362 18.13 -22.97 3.36
CA PRO A 362 17.15 -23.37 2.33
C PRO A 362 16.95 -24.89 2.21
N ARG A 363 17.82 -25.72 2.80
CA ARG A 363 17.73 -27.19 2.73
C ARG A 363 17.53 -27.88 4.07
N THR A 364 18.01 -27.27 5.15
CA THR A 364 18.04 -27.91 6.48
C THR A 364 17.08 -27.24 7.45
N TYR A 365 16.51 -26.09 7.06
CA TYR A 365 15.61 -25.28 7.88
C TYR A 365 16.24 -24.80 9.21
N GLN A 366 17.56 -24.97 9.35
CA GLN A 366 18.32 -24.49 10.50
C GLN A 366 18.46 -22.97 10.43
N GLU A 367 18.41 -22.33 11.59
CA GLU A 367 18.71 -20.91 11.71
C GLU A 367 20.16 -20.63 11.27
N ILE A 368 20.31 -19.67 10.37
CA ILE A 368 21.58 -19.11 9.94
C ILE A 368 21.58 -17.60 10.24
N ASP A 369 22.74 -17.10 10.66
CA ASP A 369 22.91 -15.68 10.95
C ASP A 369 22.57 -14.83 9.72
N SER A 370 21.66 -13.88 9.92
CA SER A 370 21.41 -12.77 8.99
C SER A 370 22.00 -11.48 9.59
N ASP A 371 21.76 -10.37 8.91
CA ASP A 371 22.08 -9.00 9.28
C ASP A 371 21.98 -8.79 10.82
N GLY A 372 20.77 -8.84 11.38
CA GLY A 372 20.58 -8.52 12.79
C GLY A 372 21.30 -9.43 13.80
N SER A 373 21.38 -10.74 13.54
CA SER A 373 22.14 -11.66 14.40
C SER A 373 23.63 -11.34 14.37
N ARG A 374 24.20 -11.07 13.18
CA ARG A 374 25.61 -10.69 13.06
C ARG A 374 25.88 -9.36 13.77
N TRP A 375 25.05 -8.35 13.54
CA TRP A 375 25.19 -7.04 14.15
C TRP A 375 25.13 -7.11 15.68
N THR A 376 24.19 -7.89 16.24
CA THR A 376 24.08 -8.04 17.70
C THR A 376 25.27 -8.77 18.30
N LYS A 377 25.78 -9.83 17.66
CA LYS A 377 26.98 -10.54 18.13
C LYS A 377 28.22 -9.65 18.08
N GLU A 378 28.35 -8.82 17.06
CA GLU A 378 29.46 -7.86 16.94
C GLU A 378 29.45 -6.83 18.07
N HIS A 379 28.29 -6.29 18.41
CA HIS A 379 28.18 -5.17 19.36
C HIS A 379 27.99 -5.61 20.82
N PHE A 380 27.42 -6.79 21.07
CA PHE A 380 27.09 -7.28 22.42
C PHE A 380 27.79 -8.59 22.80
N GLY A 381 28.51 -9.24 21.87
CA GLY A 381 29.16 -10.53 22.08
C GLY A 381 28.23 -11.74 22.06
N GLU A 382 26.92 -11.53 21.88
CA GLU A 382 25.90 -12.58 21.86
C GLU A 382 24.67 -12.16 21.03
N ALA A 383 23.82 -13.13 20.69
CA ALA A 383 22.58 -12.89 19.96
C ALA A 383 21.57 -12.11 20.84
N LYS A 384 21.10 -10.95 20.36
CA LYS A 384 20.08 -10.12 21.06
C LYS A 384 18.94 -9.66 20.14
N PRO A 385 17.96 -10.51 19.83
CA PRO A 385 16.85 -10.16 18.93
C PRO A 385 16.12 -8.87 19.34
N ALA A 386 15.89 -8.69 20.65
CA ALA A 386 15.20 -7.50 21.18
C ALA A 386 15.94 -6.18 20.93
N GLU A 387 17.27 -6.19 20.83
CA GLU A 387 18.03 -4.97 20.48
C GLU A 387 17.93 -4.67 18.99
N TRP A 388 17.89 -5.69 18.14
CA TRP A 388 17.66 -5.54 16.70
C TRP A 388 16.26 -5.01 16.40
N THR A 389 15.23 -5.54 17.06
CA THR A 389 13.84 -5.11 16.87
C THR A 389 13.63 -3.62 17.17
N LYS A 390 14.46 -2.98 18.02
CA LYS A 390 14.37 -1.53 18.26
C LYS A 390 14.75 -0.71 17.03
N ILE A 391 15.71 -1.18 16.23
CA ILE A 391 16.24 -0.45 15.07
C ILE A 391 15.66 -0.93 13.74
N SER A 392 15.30 -2.20 13.60
CA SER A 392 14.74 -2.79 12.39
C SER A 392 13.66 -3.81 12.77
N PRO A 393 12.43 -3.38 13.06
CA PRO A 393 11.39 -4.24 13.58
C PRO A 393 10.63 -5.02 12.52
N ALA A 394 10.54 -4.55 11.27
CA ALA A 394 9.51 -4.97 10.31
C ALA A 394 8.15 -5.15 11.01
N ARG A 395 7.68 -4.08 11.66
CA ARG A 395 6.51 -4.15 12.54
C ARG A 395 5.24 -4.34 11.73
N PHE A 396 4.39 -5.25 12.19
CA PHE A 396 3.02 -5.35 11.74
C PHE A 396 2.07 -5.32 12.93
N VAL A 397 1.18 -4.34 12.96
CA VAL A 397 0.10 -4.23 13.95
C VAL A 397 -1.23 -4.32 13.24
N MET A 398 -2.03 -5.35 13.54
CA MET A 398 -3.39 -5.50 13.02
C MET A 398 -4.39 -5.22 14.14
N ASN A 399 -5.08 -4.09 14.08
CA ASN A 399 -6.10 -3.67 15.04
C ASN A 399 -7.54 -3.96 14.56
N GLY A 400 -7.69 -4.52 13.37
CA GLY A 400 -8.98 -4.81 12.74
C GLY A 400 -8.83 -5.18 11.27
N GLY A 401 -9.97 -5.26 10.57
CA GLY A 401 -10.05 -5.64 9.16
C GLY A 401 -9.94 -7.15 8.92
N SER A 402 -9.76 -7.52 7.65
CA SER A 402 -9.80 -8.93 7.21
C SER A 402 -8.64 -9.29 6.28
N VAL A 403 -7.96 -10.41 6.55
CA VAL A 403 -6.97 -11.04 5.67
C VAL A 403 -7.56 -12.36 5.18
N VAL A 404 -8.10 -12.37 3.97
CA VAL A 404 -8.97 -13.47 3.52
C VAL A 404 -8.70 -14.00 2.12
N ARG A 405 -8.76 -15.31 1.94
CA ARG A 405 -8.60 -15.96 0.61
C ARG A 405 -7.25 -15.66 -0.06
N ASN A 406 -6.20 -15.43 0.73
CA ASN A 406 -4.86 -15.28 0.20
C ASN A 406 -4.15 -16.63 0.14
N SER A 407 -3.18 -16.77 -0.76
CA SER A 407 -2.47 -18.03 -0.98
C SER A 407 -0.95 -17.86 -0.97
N ALA A 408 -0.25 -18.82 -0.38
CA ALA A 408 1.20 -18.91 -0.43
C ALA A 408 1.64 -20.27 -0.98
N THR A 409 2.64 -20.29 -1.86
CA THR A 409 3.17 -21.57 -2.35
C THR A 409 4.12 -22.26 -1.37
N ARG A 410 4.36 -21.66 -0.19
CA ARG A 410 5.19 -22.22 0.87
C ARG A 410 4.58 -21.97 2.24
N THR A 411 4.64 -20.73 2.72
CA THR A 411 4.33 -20.43 4.13
C THR A 411 3.45 -19.22 4.32
N GLY A 412 2.55 -19.27 5.30
CA GLY A 412 1.75 -18.11 5.70
C GLY A 412 0.82 -17.65 4.59
N GLY A 413 -0.22 -18.43 4.27
CA GLY A 413 -1.17 -18.06 3.21
C GLY A 413 -1.79 -16.69 3.46
N GLY A 414 -2.23 -16.46 4.69
CA GLY A 414 -2.63 -15.15 5.19
C GLY A 414 -1.43 -14.30 5.58
N ILE A 415 -0.74 -14.68 6.66
CA ILE A 415 0.32 -13.88 7.29
C ILE A 415 1.58 -14.73 7.52
N ASN A 416 2.73 -14.22 7.07
CA ASN A 416 4.05 -14.79 7.33
C ASN A 416 4.83 -13.94 8.34
N VAL A 417 5.17 -14.53 9.49
CA VAL A 417 5.81 -13.85 10.64
C VAL A 417 7.27 -14.26 10.77
N ILE A 418 8.16 -13.36 10.37
CA ILE A 418 9.63 -13.43 10.50
C ILE A 418 10.11 -12.15 11.23
N SER A 419 9.44 -11.82 12.33
CA SER A 419 9.70 -10.64 13.14
C SER A 419 9.14 -10.83 14.56
N ASN A 420 9.81 -10.23 15.55
CA ASN A 420 9.31 -10.13 16.94
C ASN A 420 8.35 -8.95 17.17
N ALA A 421 8.07 -8.15 16.14
CA ALA A 421 7.23 -6.96 16.24
C ALA A 421 5.82 -7.16 15.69
N VAL A 422 5.38 -8.41 15.48
CA VAL A 422 4.04 -8.72 14.97
C VAL A 422 3.02 -8.81 16.10
N ASN A 423 1.99 -7.96 16.04
CA ASN A 423 0.89 -7.89 17.00
C ASN A 423 -0.44 -7.94 16.27
N LEU A 424 -1.18 -9.03 16.44
CA LEU A 424 -2.52 -9.23 15.93
C LEU A 424 -3.49 -8.96 17.07
N ASN A 425 -3.95 -7.71 17.15
CA ASN A 425 -4.77 -7.21 18.25
C ASN A 425 -6.27 -7.40 18.03
N ALA A 426 -6.72 -7.47 16.77
CA ALA A 426 -8.06 -7.88 16.38
C ALA A 426 -8.13 -8.18 14.87
N GLY A 427 -9.23 -8.78 14.42
CA GLY A 427 -9.55 -8.95 13.00
C GLY A 427 -9.84 -10.39 12.61
N LEU A 428 -10.11 -10.59 11.31
CA LEU A 428 -10.46 -11.86 10.70
C LEU A 428 -9.33 -12.37 9.80
N ILE A 429 -8.93 -13.63 9.99
CA ILE A 429 -7.98 -14.35 9.13
C ILE A 429 -8.69 -15.62 8.65
N GLU A 430 -9.18 -15.60 7.42
CA GLU A 430 -10.13 -16.61 6.94
C GLU A 430 -9.89 -17.08 5.51
N GLY A 431 -10.07 -18.38 5.24
CA GLY A 431 -10.04 -18.89 3.88
C GLY A 431 -8.67 -18.83 3.22
N ASN A 432 -7.59 -18.59 3.97
CA ASN A 432 -6.25 -18.49 3.41
C ASN A 432 -5.60 -19.88 3.26
N SER A 433 -4.72 -20.03 2.27
CA SER A 433 -4.10 -21.32 1.97
C SER A 433 -2.57 -21.25 1.83
N ALA A 434 -1.85 -22.25 2.34
CA ALA A 434 -0.41 -22.38 2.13
C ALA A 434 -0.04 -23.81 1.69
N ASP A 435 0.78 -23.97 0.65
CA ASP A 435 1.14 -25.31 0.15
C ASP A 435 2.02 -26.12 1.12
N ASP A 436 2.77 -25.48 2.04
CA ASP A 436 3.57 -26.22 3.03
C ASP A 436 3.06 -26.01 4.47
N GLN A 437 3.01 -24.77 4.96
CA GLN A 437 2.86 -24.51 6.41
C GLN A 437 2.11 -23.21 6.72
N GLY A 438 1.21 -23.25 7.71
CA GLY A 438 0.56 -22.05 8.21
C GLY A 438 -0.40 -21.44 7.19
N GLY A 439 -1.51 -22.13 6.88
CA GLY A 439 -2.51 -21.65 5.91
C GLY A 439 -2.99 -20.24 6.24
N GLY A 440 -3.40 -20.04 7.49
CA GLY A 440 -3.69 -18.72 8.04
C GLY A 440 -2.41 -17.96 8.36
N ILE A 441 -1.63 -18.50 9.31
CA ILE A 441 -0.46 -17.82 9.88
C ILE A 441 0.71 -18.77 10.04
N TYR A 442 1.89 -18.32 9.64
CA TYR A 442 3.15 -19.01 9.89
C TYR A 442 4.06 -18.17 10.79
N VAL A 443 4.56 -18.75 11.88
CA VAL A 443 5.58 -18.13 12.75
C VAL A 443 6.93 -18.84 12.57
N ALA A 444 7.92 -18.11 12.08
CA ALA A 444 9.23 -18.64 11.76
C ALA A 444 10.08 -18.88 13.02
N THR A 445 10.73 -20.06 13.08
CA THR A 445 11.81 -20.45 14.01
C THR A 445 11.60 -20.08 15.51
N LYS A 446 12.59 -20.34 16.37
CA LYS A 446 12.54 -19.95 17.80
C LYS A 446 12.81 -18.47 18.05
N SER A 447 13.38 -17.80 17.07
CA SER A 447 13.83 -16.42 17.23
C SER A 447 12.68 -15.43 17.10
N TYR A 448 11.50 -15.87 16.65
CA TYR A 448 10.33 -15.02 16.43
C TYR A 448 9.11 -15.47 17.24
N THR A 449 8.26 -14.51 17.58
CA THR A 449 7.02 -14.71 18.34
C THR A 449 5.95 -13.79 17.77
N ALA A 450 4.73 -14.33 17.61
CA ALA A 450 3.54 -13.54 17.28
C ALA A 450 2.66 -13.37 18.53
N HIS A 451 2.14 -12.15 18.69
CA HIS A 451 1.25 -11.80 19.81
C HIS A 451 -0.20 -11.71 19.32
N PHE A 452 -1.11 -12.42 19.99
CA PHE A 452 -2.52 -12.49 19.61
C PHE A 452 -3.45 -11.95 20.70
N LYS A 453 -4.43 -11.16 20.27
CA LYS A 453 -5.58 -10.66 21.05
C LYS A 453 -6.78 -10.50 20.10
N ASP A 454 -8.00 -10.77 20.59
CA ASP A 454 -9.28 -10.54 19.92
C ASP A 454 -9.33 -10.91 18.41
N THR A 455 -8.60 -11.96 18.02
CA THR A 455 -8.39 -12.37 16.62
C THR A 455 -9.13 -13.68 16.33
N LEU A 456 -9.77 -13.76 15.16
CA LEU A 456 -10.44 -14.96 14.64
C LEU A 456 -9.62 -15.56 13.49
N VAL A 457 -9.23 -16.83 13.63
CA VAL A 457 -8.50 -17.61 12.61
C VAL A 457 -9.32 -18.85 12.26
N THR A 458 -9.97 -18.85 11.09
CA THR A 458 -10.90 -19.93 10.71
C THR A 458 -10.90 -20.23 9.22
N GLU A 459 -11.33 -21.43 8.82
CA GLU A 459 -11.42 -21.85 7.41
C GLU A 459 -10.11 -21.72 6.63
N ASN A 460 -8.96 -21.72 7.32
CA ASN A 460 -7.66 -21.67 6.65
C ASN A 460 -7.12 -23.09 6.43
N SER A 461 -6.32 -23.27 5.38
CA SER A 461 -5.83 -24.60 4.99
C SER A 461 -4.35 -24.62 4.69
N ALA A 462 -3.61 -25.59 5.23
CA ALA A 462 -2.37 -26.02 4.59
C ALA A 462 -2.77 -26.98 3.46
N THR A 463 -2.23 -26.88 2.26
CA THR A 463 -2.53 -27.77 1.12
C THR A 463 -1.43 -28.80 0.93
N ASP A 464 -1.65 -29.81 0.08
CA ASP A 464 -0.64 -30.84 -0.19
C ASP A 464 0.39 -30.32 -1.23
N GLY A 465 1.39 -29.58 -0.76
CA GLY A 465 2.60 -29.23 -1.51
C GLY A 465 3.51 -30.43 -1.82
N GLY A 466 3.11 -31.65 -1.42
CA GLY A 466 3.79 -32.92 -1.72
C GLY A 466 4.82 -33.37 -0.69
N PHE A 467 5.22 -32.52 0.27
CA PHE A 467 6.25 -32.85 1.25
C PHE A 467 5.80 -32.69 2.70
N VAL A 468 5.31 -31.51 3.10
CA VAL A 468 4.80 -31.21 4.45
C VAL A 468 3.50 -30.43 4.31
N ALA A 469 2.50 -30.74 5.16
CA ALA A 469 1.29 -29.95 5.30
C ALA A 469 0.96 -29.87 6.80
N VAL A 470 1.07 -28.69 7.41
CA VAL A 470 0.87 -28.50 8.86
C VAL A 470 0.32 -27.12 9.21
N GLY A 471 -0.49 -27.04 10.26
CA GLY A 471 -1.01 -25.77 10.80
C GLY A 471 -1.91 -25.05 9.80
N GLY A 472 -3.05 -25.64 9.47
CA GLY A 472 -4.05 -24.98 8.60
C GLY A 472 -4.40 -23.58 9.09
N GLY A 473 -4.67 -23.44 10.39
CA GLY A 473 -4.84 -22.15 11.06
C GLY A 473 -3.50 -21.47 11.35
N VAL A 474 -2.77 -21.98 12.34
CA VAL A 474 -1.48 -21.45 12.80
C VAL A 474 -0.44 -22.56 12.84
N TRP A 475 0.69 -22.34 12.18
CA TRP A 475 1.89 -23.15 12.38
C TRP A 475 2.95 -22.40 13.15
N LEU A 476 3.43 -23.02 14.22
CA LEU A 476 4.65 -22.63 14.90
C LEU A 476 5.73 -23.60 14.44
N CYS A 477 6.82 -23.10 13.86
CA CYS A 477 8.02 -23.93 13.66
C CYS A 477 8.31 -24.67 14.98
N PRO A 478 8.84 -25.92 15.03
CA PRO A 478 8.91 -26.75 16.27
C PRO A 478 9.60 -26.11 17.48
N THR A 479 10.18 -24.94 17.30
CA THR A 479 10.87 -24.16 18.31
C THR A 479 10.32 -22.73 18.49
N GLY A 480 9.34 -22.31 17.67
CA GLY A 480 8.64 -21.04 17.75
C GLY A 480 7.61 -21.00 18.87
N SER A 481 7.11 -19.80 19.16
CA SER A 481 6.17 -19.60 20.26
C SER A 481 5.04 -18.65 19.90
N MET A 482 3.89 -18.88 20.52
CA MET A 482 2.70 -18.03 20.44
C MET A 482 2.29 -17.62 21.85
N LEU A 483 1.95 -16.34 22.04
CA LEU A 483 1.40 -15.84 23.29
C LEU A 483 -0.06 -15.43 23.11
N ILE A 484 -0.97 -16.18 23.73
CA ILE A 484 -2.42 -15.91 23.77
C ILE A 484 -2.78 -15.24 25.10
N HIS A 485 -3.49 -14.11 25.04
CA HIS A 485 -4.03 -13.46 26.24
C HIS A 485 -5.51 -13.84 26.42
N VAL A 486 -5.79 -14.75 27.35
CA VAL A 486 -7.14 -15.31 27.61
C VAL A 486 -8.19 -14.23 27.96
N THR A 487 -7.76 -13.08 28.49
CA THR A 487 -8.67 -11.97 28.83
C THR A 487 -9.25 -11.26 27.60
N ASN A 488 -8.59 -11.39 26.44
CA ASN A 488 -8.89 -10.69 25.19
C ASN A 488 -8.97 -11.74 24.07
N GLY A 489 -9.84 -12.74 24.25
CA GLY A 489 -9.76 -14.10 23.69
C GLY A 489 -9.37 -14.24 22.20
N VAL A 490 -8.87 -15.42 21.84
CA VAL A 490 -8.48 -15.79 20.47
C VAL A 490 -9.26 -17.05 20.09
N ALA A 491 -9.83 -17.07 18.89
CA ALA A 491 -10.55 -18.23 18.36
C ALA A 491 -9.82 -18.79 17.16
N VAL A 492 -9.46 -20.08 17.23
CA VAL A 492 -8.83 -20.84 16.14
C VAL A 492 -9.64 -22.12 15.99
N PHE A 493 -10.42 -22.23 14.91
CA PHE A 493 -11.31 -23.38 14.66
C PHE A 493 -11.66 -23.50 13.17
N ASP A 494 -12.15 -24.67 12.75
CA ASP A 494 -12.55 -24.99 11.37
C ASP A 494 -11.43 -24.76 10.34
N ASN A 495 -10.17 -24.92 10.75
CA ASN A 495 -9.04 -24.95 9.84
C ASN A 495 -8.79 -26.39 9.38
N GLU A 496 -8.06 -26.57 8.28
CA GLU A 496 -7.85 -27.90 7.68
C GLU A 496 -6.39 -28.15 7.30
N THR A 497 -5.92 -29.37 7.53
CA THR A 497 -4.65 -29.87 6.99
C THR A 497 -4.85 -31.26 6.37
N PRO A 498 -4.52 -31.47 5.08
CA PRO A 498 -4.64 -32.76 4.42
C PRO A 498 -3.81 -33.83 5.12
N THR A 499 -4.39 -35.02 5.28
CA THR A 499 -3.68 -36.20 5.79
C THR A 499 -2.84 -36.91 4.72
N THR A 500 -2.61 -36.28 3.56
CA THR A 500 -1.98 -36.91 2.39
C THR A 500 -0.51 -36.55 2.21
N ALA A 501 0.04 -35.63 3.01
CA ALA A 501 1.46 -35.26 2.97
C ALA A 501 2.37 -36.47 3.22
N THR A 502 3.50 -36.52 2.51
CA THR A 502 4.39 -37.70 2.49
C THR A 502 5.28 -37.87 3.72
N ASP A 503 5.60 -36.78 4.45
CA ASP A 503 6.42 -36.82 5.66
C ASP A 503 5.57 -36.79 6.94
N HIS A 504 4.89 -35.66 7.22
CA HIS A 504 4.04 -35.51 8.41
C HIS A 504 2.90 -34.50 8.19
N HIS A 505 1.79 -34.74 8.89
CA HIS A 505 0.58 -33.91 8.89
C HIS A 505 0.02 -33.80 10.33
N TRP A 506 0.08 -32.62 10.94
CA TRP A 506 -0.37 -32.39 12.33
C TRP A 506 -1.02 -31.01 12.49
N GLY A 507 -1.98 -30.95 13.42
CA GLY A 507 -2.61 -29.74 13.95
C GLY A 507 -3.31 -28.88 12.91
N ASP A 508 -4.58 -29.21 12.64
CA ASP A 508 -5.42 -28.45 11.73
C ASP A 508 -5.54 -26.98 12.16
N ASP A 509 -5.82 -26.75 13.44
CA ASP A 509 -5.97 -25.41 14.01
C ASP A 509 -4.62 -24.79 14.45
N ILE A 510 -3.87 -25.51 15.28
CA ILE A 510 -2.56 -25.08 15.79
C ILE A 510 -1.63 -26.29 15.80
N ALA A 511 -0.42 -26.14 15.27
CA ALA A 511 0.60 -27.17 15.32
C ALA A 511 2.02 -26.63 15.57
#